data_AF-A0A9C9SAJ6-F1
#
_entry.id   AF-A0A9C9SAJ6-F1
#
_cell.length_a   1.000
_cell.length_b   1.000
_cell.length_c   1.000
_cell.angle_alpha   90.00
_cell.angle_beta   90.00
_cell.angle_gamma   90.00
#
_symmetry.space_group_name_H-M   'P 1'
#
loop_
_entity.id
_entity.type
_entity.pdbx_description
1 polymer ?
#
loop_
_entity_poly.entity_id
_entity_poly.type
_entity_poly.pdbx_seq_one_letter_code
_entity_poly.pdbx_strand_id
1 'polypeptide(L)' 'SLRRHYAMTLRHWVRALENHQAEAVAMAGEETYRLWRLYMAGSAYYFEQGTTNIYQILAAPAYQRLTLPLRRDHLYA' A
#
# COMPACT_ATOMS: atom_id res chain seq x y z
N SER A 1 -5.97 -8.31 -7.40
CA SER A 1 -5.04 -7.16 -7.31
C SER A 1 -5.40 -6.36 -6.06
N LEU A 2 -4.41 -5.95 -5.27
CA LEU A 2 -4.62 -5.07 -4.11
C LEU A 2 -4.47 -3.58 -4.46
N ARG A 3 -4.40 -3.23 -5.74
CA ARG A 3 -4.18 -1.85 -6.22
C ARG A 3 -5.09 -0.81 -5.58
N ARG A 4 -6.41 -1.03 -5.64
CA ARG A 4 -7.39 -0.08 -5.07
C ARG A 4 -7.24 0.07 -3.56
N HIS A 5 -6.88 -1.02 -2.88
CA HIS A 5 -6.60 -0.99 -1.44
C HIS A 5 -5.41 -0.10 -1.13
N TYR A 6 -4.32 -0.22 -1.91
CA TYR A 6 -3.14 0.61 -1.65
C TYR A 6 -3.32 2.08 -2.03
N ALA A 7 -4.11 2.38 -3.06
CA ALA A 7 -4.55 3.75 -3.31
C ALA A 7 -5.28 4.34 -2.09
N MET A 8 -6.24 3.60 -1.51
CA MET A 8 -6.94 4.02 -0.29
C MET A 8 -5.98 4.22 0.88
N THR A 9 -5.05 3.28 1.10
CA THR A 9 -4.02 3.38 2.16
C THR A 9 -3.22 4.68 2.05
N LEU A 10 -2.69 4.98 0.86
CA LEU A 10 -1.90 6.20 0.63
C LEU A 10 -2.73 7.48 0.82
N ARG A 11 -4.01 7.47 0.42
CA ARG A 11 -4.93 8.61 0.67
C ARG A 11 -5.15 8.82 2.18
N HIS A 12 -5.29 7.75 2.95
CA HIS A 12 -5.38 7.83 4.41
C HIS A 12 -4.09 8.35 5.03
N TRP A 13 -2.93 7.91 4.55
CA TRP A 13 -1.63 8.37 5.05
C TRP A 13 -1.37 9.84 4.73
N VAL A 14 -1.69 10.31 3.52
CA VAL A 14 -1.58 11.75 3.19
C VAL A 14 -2.45 12.56 4.13
N ARG A 15 -3.72 12.18 4.34
CA ARG A 15 -4.62 12.87 5.27
C ARG A 15 -4.07 12.89 6.70
N ALA A 16 -3.54 11.75 7.16
CA ALA A 16 -2.95 11.67 8.50
C ALA A 16 -1.71 12.58 8.62
N LEU A 17 -0.84 12.61 7.60
CA LEU A 17 0.35 13.45 7.56
C LEU A 17 -0.02 14.95 7.56
N GLU A 18 -1.02 15.34 6.76
CA GLU A 18 -1.52 16.73 6.72
C GLU A 18 -2.13 17.17 8.05
N ASN A 19 -2.90 16.30 8.71
CA ASN A 19 -3.48 16.59 10.03
C ASN A 19 -2.43 16.78 11.13
N HIS A 20 -1.23 16.19 10.97
CA HIS A 20 -0.12 16.28 11.92
C HIS A 20 1.07 17.05 11.35
N GLN A 21 0.81 18.00 10.43
CA GLN A 21 1.86 18.73 9.73
C GLN A 21 2.88 19.38 10.69
N ALA A 22 2.42 20.03 11.77
CA ALA A 22 3.32 20.73 12.69
C ALA A 22 4.32 19.77 13.36
N GLU A 23 3.85 18.61 13.82
CA GLU A 23 4.69 17.57 14.41
C GLU A 23 5.63 16.95 13.37
N ALA A 24 5.12 16.64 12.19
CA ALA A 24 5.91 16.09 11.09
C ALA A 24 7.04 17.04 10.66
N VAL A 25 6.75 18.34 10.55
CA VAL A 25 7.74 19.37 10.21
C VAL A 25 8.75 19.55 11.35
N ALA A 26 8.32 19.54 12.61
CA ALA A 26 9.22 19.63 13.75
C ALA A 26 10.18 18.44 13.83
N MET A 27 9.72 17.24 13.46
CA MET A 27 10.52 16.01 13.50
C MET A 27 11.45 15.84 12.30
N ALA A 28 11.00 16.19 11.09
CA ALA A 28 11.69 15.83 9.85
C ALA A 28 12.11 17.02 8.98
N GLY A 29 11.68 18.24 9.32
CA GLY A 29 11.89 19.44 8.53
C GLY A 29 10.85 19.63 7.41
N GLU A 30 10.70 20.89 6.97
CA GLU A 30 9.69 21.27 5.98
C GLU A 30 9.94 20.63 4.60
N GLU A 31 11.19 20.55 4.16
CA GLU A 31 11.56 19.94 2.89
C GLU A 31 11.14 18.46 2.83
N THR A 32 11.49 17.70 3.87
CA THR A 32 11.13 16.28 4.00
C THR A 32 9.62 16.10 4.05
N TYR A 33 8.90 16.92 4.82
CA TYR A 33 7.43 16.89 4.88
C TYR A 33 6.81 17.06 3.47
N ARG A 34 7.27 18.08 2.72
CA ARG A 34 6.75 18.36 1.38
C ARG A 34 7.06 17.23 0.39
N LEU A 35 8.28 16.68 0.45
CA LEU A 35 8.69 15.56 -0.39
C LEU A 35 7.83 14.32 -0.14
N TRP A 36 7.64 13.93 1.12
CA TRP A 36 6.84 12.76 1.49
C TRP A 36 5.37 12.92 1.14
N ARG A 37 4.81 14.12 1.37
CA ARG A 37 3.44 14.44 0.97
C ARG A 37 3.26 14.29 -0.54
N LEU A 38 4.18 14.85 -1.34
CA LEU A 38 4.14 14.74 -2.80
C LEU A 38 4.29 13.28 -3.27
N TYR A 39 5.27 12.56 -2.73
CA TYR A 39 5.53 11.17 -3.05
C TYR A 39 4.30 10.28 -2.82
N MET A 40 3.67 10.38 -1.65
CA MET A 40 2.51 9.55 -1.32
C MET A 40 1.28 9.93 -2.14
N ALA A 41 1.04 11.23 -2.35
CA ALA A 41 -0.08 11.70 -3.16
C ALA A 41 0.07 11.27 -4.63
N GLY A 42 1.27 11.40 -5.20
CA GLY A 42 1.59 10.92 -6.55
C GLY A 42 1.49 9.39 -6.66
N SER A 43 1.97 8.65 -5.65
CA SER A 43 1.84 7.20 -5.62
C SER A 43 0.37 6.76 -5.60
N ALA A 44 -0.48 7.43 -4.80
CA ALA A 44 -1.92 7.16 -4.77
C ALA A 44 -2.55 7.33 -6.16
N TYR A 45 -2.20 8.41 -6.86
CA TYR A 45 -2.64 8.66 -8.22
C TYR A 45 -2.23 7.53 -9.19
N TYR A 46 -0.97 7.10 -9.18
CA TYR A 46 -0.52 6.02 -10.08
C TYR A 46 -1.18 4.66 -9.77
N PHE A 47 -1.46 4.37 -8.50
CA PHE A 47 -2.29 3.21 -8.15
C PHE A 47 -3.74 3.36 -8.66
N GLU A 48 -4.33 4.55 -8.59
CA GLU A 48 -5.68 4.81 -9.14
C GLU A 48 -5.72 4.62 -10.67
N GLN A 49 -4.71 5.16 -11.38
CA GLN A 49 -4.58 5.07 -12.84
C GLN A 49 -4.27 3.66 -13.38
N GLY A 50 -3.88 2.72 -12.53
CA GLY A 50 -3.60 1.35 -12.99
C GLY A 50 -2.17 1.11 -13.47
N THR A 51 -1.30 2.13 -13.44
CA THR A 51 0.10 2.01 -13.84
C THR A 51 0.97 1.35 -12.77
N THR A 52 0.47 1.23 -11.54
CA THR A 52 1.14 0.57 -10.41
C THR A 52 0.20 -0.42 -9.74
N ASN A 53 0.74 -1.52 -9.20
CA ASN A 53 -0.06 -2.60 -8.64
C ASN A 53 0.63 -3.28 -7.44
N ILE A 54 -0.16 -3.99 -6.64
CA ILE A 54 0.30 -4.86 -5.56
C ILE A 54 -0.29 -6.25 -5.73
N TYR A 55 0.58 -7.25 -5.63
CA TYR A 55 0.26 -8.66 -5.77
C TYR A 55 0.59 -9.40 -4.47
N GLN A 56 -0.36 -10.21 -4.02
CA GLN A 56 -0.11 -11.26 -3.04
C GLN A 56 -0.01 -12.58 -3.81
N ILE A 57 1.14 -13.22 -3.74
CA ILE A 57 1.44 -14.46 -4.45
C ILE A 57 1.70 -15.55 -3.42
N LEU A 58 0.92 -16.63 -3.51
CA LEU A 58 1.16 -17.85 -2.76
C LEU A 58 1.86 -18.84 -3.68
N ALA A 59 3.06 -19.28 -3.32
CA ALA A 59 3.89 -20.19 -4.10
C ALA A 59 4.41 -21.33 -3.21
N ALA A 60 4.68 -22.48 -3.83
CA ALA A 60 5.23 -23.66 -3.17
C ALA A 60 6.18 -24.42 -4.11
N PRO A 61 7.10 -25.26 -3.58
CA PRO A 61 8.03 -26.02 -4.41
C PRO A 61 7.31 -27.02 -5.34
N ALA A 62 7.81 -27.16 -6.57
CA ALA A 62 7.14 -27.88 -7.67
C ALA A 62 6.89 -29.38 -7.44
N TYR A 63 7.57 -30.00 -6.47
CA TYR A 63 7.50 -31.45 -6.22
C TYR A 63 7.24 -31.80 -4.76
N GLN A 64 6.82 -30.82 -3.95
CA GLN A 64 6.36 -31.09 -2.59
C GLN A 64 4.87 -31.34 -2.55
N ARG A 65 4.46 -32.29 -1.70
CA ARG A 65 3.05 -32.52 -1.41
C ARG A 65 2.47 -31.25 -0.76
N LEU A 66 1.50 -30.63 -1.43
CA LEU A 66 0.80 -29.46 -0.89
C LEU A 66 -0.28 -29.90 0.11
N THR A 67 -0.27 -29.29 1.28
CA THR A 67 -1.33 -29.44 2.30
C THR A 67 -2.46 -28.43 2.15
N LEU A 68 -2.31 -27.51 1.19
CA LEU A 68 -3.33 -26.50 0.89
C LEU A 68 -4.55 -27.15 0.22
N PRO A 69 -5.78 -26.79 0.63
CA PRO A 69 -6.98 -27.27 -0.02
C PRO A 69 -7.07 -26.76 -1.46
N LEU A 70 -7.77 -27.51 -2.31
CA LEU A 70 -8.03 -27.11 -3.71
C LEU A 70 -8.88 -25.83 -3.80
N ARG A 71 -9.68 -25.53 -2.77
CA ARG A 71 -10.51 -24.33 -2.66
C ARG A 71 -9.90 -23.31 -1.70
N ARG A 72 -10.20 -22.04 -1.95
CA ARG A 72 -9.73 -20.91 -1.13
C ARG A 72 -10.71 -20.52 -0.02
N ASP A 73 -11.63 -21.40 0.36
CA ASP A 73 -12.68 -21.11 1.34
C ASP A 73 -12.08 -20.63 2.68
N HIS A 74 -10.94 -21.21 3.09
CA HIS A 74 -10.17 -20.80 4.27
C HIS A 74 -9.60 -19.37 4.22
N LEU A 75 -9.48 -18.75 3.03
CA LEU A 75 -8.97 -17.37 2.87
C LEU A 75 -10.08 -16.32 2.86
N TYR A 76 -11.33 -16.73 2.63
CA TYR A 76 -12.47 -15.81 2.43
C TYR A 76 -13.67 -16.15 3.33
N ALA A 77 -13.46 -17.00 4.34
CA ALA A 77 -14.47 -17.35 5.34
C ALA A 77 -14.88 -16.15 6.19
#